data_AF-A0A7X9CE73-F1
#
_entry.id   AF-A0A7X9CE73-F1
#
_cell.length_a   1.000
_cell.length_b   1.000
_cell.length_c   1.000
_cell.angle_alpha   90.00
_cell.angle_beta   90.00
_cell.angle_gamma   90.00
#
_symmetry.space_group_name_H-M   'P 1'
#
loop_
_entity.id
_entity.type
_entity.pdbx_description
1 polymer ?
#
loop_
_entity_poly.entity_id
_entity_poly.type
_entity_poly.pdbx_seq_one_letter_code
_entity_poly.pdbx_strand_id
1 'polypeptide(L)'
;LLFITMSNLFNEMPAGGFFGAMFFLLIFFAALSSALGYLEPIVMTFTELKKMDRKKAVWLSLAIIFIVGFPTIMAYGSWSDILIGGRNFFDFADYLSGNIMMPLGALITAFYTLLVWKFDKFQEETNVGAEKLRVYNWWAPLVKFVIPVALVIIFITGLM
;
A
#
# COMPACT_ATOMS: atom_id res chain seq x y z
N LEU A 1 10.78 12.84 9.39
CA LEU A 1 9.92 14.04 9.46
C LEU A 1 8.97 14.00 10.65
N LEU A 2 8.02 13.07 10.71
CA LEU A 2 7.04 12.97 11.81
C LEU A 2 7.68 12.99 13.21
N PHE A 3 8.64 12.11 13.49
CA PHE A 3 9.23 11.98 14.83
C PHE A 3 10.13 13.14 15.28
N ILE A 4 10.61 13.98 14.36
CA ILE A 4 11.47 15.13 14.68
C ILE A 4 10.63 16.39 14.69
N THR A 5 9.95 16.67 13.57
CA THR A 5 9.20 17.90 13.36
C THR A 5 7.97 18.00 14.28
N MET A 6 7.18 16.93 14.41
CA MET A 6 6.00 16.97 15.29
C MET A 6 6.40 17.01 16.77
N SER A 7 7.45 16.29 17.16
CA SER A 7 7.97 16.33 18.52
C SER A 7 8.44 17.73 18.91
N ASN A 8 9.15 18.42 18.01
CA ASN A 8 9.55 19.82 18.23
C ASN A 8 8.34 20.75 18.30
N LEU A 9 7.34 20.56 17.45
CA LEU A 9 6.10 21.35 17.47
C LEU A 9 5.35 21.18 18.80
N PHE A 10 5.27 19.96 19.33
CA PHE A 10 4.65 19.73 20.64
C PHE A 10 5.44 20.38 21.77
N ASN A 11 6.77 20.44 21.71
CA ASN A 11 7.57 21.12 22.73
C ASN A 11 7.32 22.64 22.80
N GLU A 12 6.95 23.26 21.68
CA GLU A 12 6.60 24.69 21.64
C GLU A 12 5.15 24.98 22.06
N MET A 13 4.31 23.95 22.17
CA MET A 13 2.91 24.10 22.55
C MET A 13 2.70 24.02 24.08
N PRO A 14 1.81 24.86 24.65
CA PRO A 14 1.36 24.67 26.02
C PRO A 14 0.65 23.31 26.15
N ALA A 15 0.99 22.55 27.21
CA ALA A 15 0.57 21.16 27.40
C ALA A 15 0.99 20.19 26.27
N GLY A 16 2.11 20.48 25.59
CA GLY A 16 2.69 19.66 24.52
C GLY A 16 2.79 18.16 24.79
N GLY A 17 3.17 17.78 26.00
CA GLY A 17 3.26 16.37 26.39
C GLY A 17 1.92 15.62 26.30
N PHE A 18 0.80 16.27 26.66
CA PHE A 18 -0.54 15.67 26.57
C PHE A 18 -0.97 15.50 25.12
N PHE A 19 -0.83 16.55 24.30
CA PHE A 19 -1.19 16.49 22.88
C PHE A 19 -0.29 15.54 22.09
N GLY A 20 1.01 15.50 22.40
CA GLY A 20 1.96 14.55 21.83
C GLY A 20 1.60 13.10 22.16
N ALA A 21 1.28 12.80 23.42
CA ALA A 21 0.86 11.46 23.83
C ALA A 21 -0.40 10.99 23.09
N MET A 22 -1.43 11.86 23.01
CA MET A 22 -2.66 11.56 22.28
C MET A 22 -2.41 11.36 20.78
N PHE A 23 -1.58 12.20 20.17
CA PHE A 23 -1.22 12.08 18.76
C PHE A 23 -0.52 10.76 18.42
N PHE A 24 0.52 10.39 19.18
CA PHE A 24 1.23 9.13 18.94
C PHE A 24 0.37 7.91 19.23
N LEU A 25 -0.55 7.99 20.21
CA LEU A 25 -1.52 6.92 20.48
C LEU A 25 -2.50 6.73 19.31
N LEU A 26 -2.99 7.83 18.72
CA LEU A 26 -3.84 7.75 17.53
C LEU A 26 -3.08 7.20 16.31
N ILE A 27 -1.84 7.63 16.11
CA ILE A 27 -0.96 7.09 15.05
C ILE A 27 -0.73 5.60 15.25
N PHE A 28 -0.55 5.14 16.48
CA PHE A 28 -0.36 3.72 16.77
C PHE A 28 -1.56 2.88 16.31
N PHE A 29 -2.78 3.29 16.63
CA PHE A 29 -3.98 2.60 16.16
C PHE A 29 -4.15 2.66 14.64
N ALA A 30 -3.86 3.81 14.03
CA ALA A 30 -3.87 3.95 12.59
C ALA A 30 -2.87 3.00 11.91
N ALA A 31 -1.62 2.98 12.38
CA ALA A 31 -0.57 2.10 11.87
C ALA A 31 -0.92 0.61 12.07
N LEU A 32 -1.50 0.25 13.22
CA LEU A 32 -1.94 -1.12 13.48
C LEU A 32 -3.02 -1.57 12.48
N SER A 33 -3.98 -0.69 12.19
CA SER A 33 -5.05 -0.99 11.23
C SER A 33 -4.51 -1.22 9.81
N SER A 34 -3.56 -0.38 9.36
CA SER A 34 -2.90 -0.55 8.06
C SER A 34 -2.04 -1.80 8.02
N ALA A 35 -1.30 -2.11 9.09
CA ALA A 35 -0.48 -3.31 9.17
C ALA A 35 -1.31 -4.59 9.03
N LEU A 36 -2.49 -4.65 9.66
CA LEU A 36 -3.44 -5.76 9.48
C LEU A 36 -3.94 -5.83 8.03
N GLY A 37 -4.25 -4.67 7.42
CA GLY A 37 -4.66 -4.59 6.02
C GLY A 37 -3.60 -5.08 5.02
N TYR A 38 -2.31 -4.88 5.31
CA TYR A 38 -1.22 -5.40 4.49
C TYR A 38 -0.94 -6.90 4.72
N LEU A 39 -1.18 -7.39 5.94
CA LEU A 39 -0.94 -8.79 6.30
C LEU A 39 -2.00 -9.73 5.71
N GLU A 40 -3.27 -9.32 5.68
CA GLU A 40 -4.38 -10.19 5.26
C GLU A 40 -4.24 -10.71 3.81
N PRO A 41 -3.89 -9.90 2.79
CA PRO A 41 -3.67 -10.40 1.43
C PRO A 41 -2.58 -11.47 1.33
N ILE A 42 -1.51 -11.34 2.13
CA ILE A 42 -0.41 -12.30 2.18
C ILE A 42 -0.91 -13.62 2.78
N VAL A 43 -1.62 -13.54 3.90
CA VAL A 43 -2.20 -14.72 4.57
C VAL A 43 -3.21 -15.41 3.66
N MET A 44 -4.11 -14.65 3.02
CA MET A 44 -5.10 -15.17 2.07
C MET A 44 -4.42 -15.93 0.92
N THR A 45 -3.33 -15.38 0.38
CA THR A 45 -2.55 -16.04 -0.68
C THR A 45 -2.05 -17.42 -0.23
N PHE A 46 -1.53 -17.55 0.99
CA PHE A 46 -1.10 -18.84 1.54
C PHE A 46 -2.27 -19.78 1.87
N THR A 47 -3.38 -19.28 2.39
CA THR A 47 -4.53 -20.14 2.73
C THR A 47 -5.25 -20.64 1.50
N GLU A 48 -5.42 -19.81 0.46
CA GLU A 48 -6.14 -20.18 -0.76
C GLU A 48 -5.28 -20.97 -1.74
N LEU A 49 -4.08 -20.47 -2.08
CA LEU A 49 -3.24 -21.12 -3.08
C LEU A 49 -2.51 -22.35 -2.52
N LYS A 50 -2.09 -22.30 -1.25
CA LYS A 50 -1.32 -23.40 -0.62
C LYS A 50 -2.16 -24.26 0.33
N LYS A 51 -3.46 -23.98 0.47
CA LYS A 51 -4.40 -24.71 1.35
C LYS A 51 -3.89 -24.87 2.78
N MET A 52 -3.14 -23.88 3.27
CA MET A 52 -2.57 -23.89 4.63
C MET A 52 -3.62 -23.52 5.67
N ASP A 53 -3.48 -24.04 6.88
CA ASP A 53 -4.25 -23.57 8.03
C ASP A 53 -3.94 -22.10 8.31
N ARG A 54 -4.97 -21.28 8.55
CA ARG A 54 -4.87 -19.83 8.78
C ARG A 54 -3.85 -19.50 9.88
N LYS A 55 -3.82 -20.24 10.98
CA LYS A 55 -2.86 -19.96 12.07
C LYS A 55 -1.41 -20.12 11.62
N LYS A 56 -1.13 -21.14 10.80
CA LYS A 56 0.20 -21.39 10.25
C LYS A 56 0.58 -20.31 9.22
N ALA A 57 -0.36 -19.93 8.36
CA ALA A 57 -0.15 -18.88 7.37
C ALA A 57 0.19 -17.52 8.00
N VAL A 58 -0.48 -17.14 9.09
CA VAL A 58 -0.20 -15.90 9.84
C VAL A 58 1.23 -15.91 10.41
N TRP A 59 1.60 -16.95 11.14
CA TRP A 59 2.94 -17.05 11.73
C TRP A 59 4.05 -17.06 10.67
N LEU A 60 3.83 -17.76 9.56
CA LEU A 60 4.78 -17.77 8.45
C LEU A 60 4.91 -16.38 7.81
N SER A 61 3.79 -15.69 7.57
CA SER A 61 3.78 -14.34 6.99
C SER A 61 4.52 -13.35 7.88
N LEU A 62 4.27 -13.39 9.20
CA LEU A 62 4.99 -12.56 10.18
C LEU A 62 6.49 -12.85 10.19
N ALA A 63 6.90 -14.11 10.14
CA ALA A 63 8.30 -14.48 10.09
C ALA A 63 8.99 -13.95 8.82
N ILE A 64 8.33 -14.07 7.65
CA ILE A 64 8.84 -13.55 6.38
C ILE A 64 8.98 -12.03 6.44
N ILE A 65 7.94 -11.32 6.88
CA ILE A 65 7.95 -9.86 7.02
C ILE A 65 9.07 -9.42 7.98
N PHE A 66 9.27 -10.13 9.09
CA PHE A 66 10.33 -9.82 10.04
C PHE A 66 11.72 -9.98 9.42
N ILE A 67 11.96 -11.09 8.71
CA ILE A 67 13.25 -11.35 8.04
C ILE A 67 13.54 -10.31 6.97
N VAL A 68 12.55 -9.96 6.14
CA VAL A 68 12.70 -8.96 5.07
C VAL A 68 12.79 -7.54 5.62
N GLY A 69 12.09 -7.25 6.72
CA GLY A 69 12.12 -5.96 7.39
C GLY A 69 13.43 -5.68 8.12
N PHE A 70 14.12 -6.71 8.61
CA PHE A 70 15.36 -6.55 9.37
C PHE A 70 16.45 -5.77 8.61
N PRO A 71 16.80 -6.11 7.35
CA PRO A 71 17.71 -5.31 6.53
C PRO A 71 17.29 -3.84 6.33
N THR A 72 15.98 -3.58 6.25
CA THR A 72 15.47 -2.20 6.05
C THR A 72 15.73 -1.31 7.26
N ILE A 73 15.69 -1.87 8.48
CA ILE A 73 16.03 -1.14 9.71
C ILE A 73 17.53 -0.92 9.78
N MET A 74 18.33 -1.93 9.44
CA MET A 74 19.79 -1.83 9.43
C MET A 74 20.32 -0.80 8.42
N ALA A 75 19.57 -0.52 7.36
CA ALA A 75 19.91 0.49 6.35
C ALA A 75 20.09 1.90 6.92
N TYR A 76 19.45 2.21 8.05
CA TYR A 76 19.61 3.48 8.75
C TYR A 76 20.67 3.45 9.87
N GLY A 77 21.33 2.30 10.06
CA GLY A 77 22.37 2.07 11.06
C GLY A 77 23.62 1.47 10.42
N SER A 78 24.01 0.27 10.85
CA SER A 78 25.28 -0.38 10.45
C SER A 78 25.41 -0.70 8.95
N TRP A 79 24.30 -0.76 8.20
CA TRP A 79 24.31 -1.06 6.76
C TRP A 79 24.05 0.18 5.90
N SER A 80 24.25 1.37 6.44
CA SER A 80 24.11 2.65 5.71
C SER A 80 24.97 2.71 4.45
N ASP A 81 26.13 2.04 4.46
CA ASP A 81 27.10 2.10 3.37
C ASP A 81 26.78 1.12 2.23
N ILE A 82 25.82 0.21 2.44
CA ILE A 82 25.37 -0.74 1.42
C ILE A 82 24.32 -0.06 0.54
N LEU A 83 24.77 0.44 -0.61
CA LEU A 83 23.91 1.12 -1.58
C LEU A 83 23.58 0.20 -2.76
N ILE A 84 22.29 0.08 -3.07
CA ILE A 84 21.78 -0.60 -4.26
C ILE A 84 21.26 0.48 -5.21
N GLY A 85 21.95 0.68 -6.34
CA GLY A 85 21.57 1.72 -7.31
C GLY A 85 21.62 3.15 -6.75
N GLY A 86 22.52 3.41 -5.79
CA GLY A 86 22.66 4.71 -5.12
C GLY A 86 21.65 4.97 -4.00
N ARG A 87 20.79 4.00 -3.68
CA ARG A 87 19.79 4.06 -2.60
C ARG A 87 20.16 3.08 -1.50
N ASN A 88 19.85 3.42 -0.24
CA ASN A 88 19.95 2.44 0.84
C ASN A 88 18.88 1.35 0.66
N PHE A 89 18.96 0.27 1.44
CA PHE A 89 18.04 -0.86 1.27
C PHE A 89 16.56 -0.49 1.52
N PHE A 90 16.28 0.42 2.47
CA PHE A 90 14.91 0.90 2.71
C PHE A 90 14.37 1.69 1.52
N ASP A 91 15.12 2.67 1.03
CA ASP A 91 14.74 3.54 -0.09
C ASP A 91 14.62 2.75 -1.39
N PHE A 92 15.41 1.69 -1.56
CA PHE A 92 15.28 0.77 -2.68
C PHE A 92 13.97 -0.03 -2.61
N ALA A 93 13.65 -0.60 -1.44
CA ALA A 93 12.40 -1.34 -1.23
C ALA A 93 11.17 -0.44 -1.37
N ASP A 94 11.24 0.79 -0.85
CA ASP A 94 10.20 1.81 -1.02
C ASP A 94 10.01 2.19 -2.49
N TYR A 95 11.12 2.41 -3.22
CA TYR A 95 11.05 2.69 -4.66
C TYR A 95 10.43 1.54 -5.45
N LEU A 96 10.86 0.30 -5.18
CA LEU A 96 10.37 -0.90 -5.86
C LEU A 96 8.86 -1.12 -5.60
N SER A 97 8.42 -0.99 -4.35
CA SER A 97 7.02 -1.14 -3.98
C SER A 97 6.17 0.02 -4.50
N GLY A 98 6.62 1.25 -4.22
CA GLY A 98 5.94 2.51 -4.43
C GLY A 98 5.78 2.90 -5.89
N ASN A 99 6.88 2.89 -6.63
CA ASN A 99 6.92 3.45 -7.98
C ASN A 99 6.77 2.38 -9.07
N ILE A 100 7.06 1.11 -8.74
CA ILE A 100 7.01 0.02 -9.72
C ILE A 100 5.84 -0.92 -9.45
N MET A 101 5.82 -1.60 -8.30
CA MET A 101 4.83 -2.66 -8.05
C MET A 101 3.39 -2.13 -7.96
N MET A 102 3.17 -1.04 -7.23
CA MET A 102 1.82 -0.46 -7.09
C MET A 102 1.23 0.01 -8.43
N PRO A 103 1.91 0.86 -9.23
CA PRO A 103 1.36 1.29 -10.51
C PRO A 103 1.26 0.15 -11.52
N LEU A 104 2.22 -0.79 -11.55
CA LEU A 104 2.15 -1.96 -12.42
C LEU A 104 0.95 -2.84 -12.10
N GLY A 105 0.71 -3.11 -10.81
CA GLY A 105 -0.47 -3.85 -10.36
C GLY A 105 -1.76 -3.15 -10.78
N ALA A 106 -1.84 -1.83 -10.57
CA ALA A 106 -2.99 -1.04 -10.99
C ALA A 106 -3.20 -1.06 -12.52
N LEU A 107 -2.12 -0.99 -13.31
CA LEU A 107 -2.18 -1.07 -14.77
C LEU A 107 -2.70 -2.43 -15.24
N ILE A 108 -2.17 -3.53 -14.68
CA ILE A 108 -2.62 -4.89 -15.01
C ILE A 108 -4.11 -5.03 -14.70
N THR A 109 -4.56 -4.59 -13.53
CA THR A 109 -5.98 -4.61 -13.17
C THR A 109 -6.83 -3.76 -14.12
N ALA A 110 -6.38 -2.53 -14.44
CA ALA A 110 -7.11 -1.65 -15.35
C ALA A 110 -7.26 -2.24 -16.77
N PHE A 111 -6.17 -2.79 -17.33
CA PHE A 111 -6.21 -3.45 -18.63
C PHE A 111 -7.04 -4.74 -18.60
N TYR A 112 -6.96 -5.52 -17.53
CA TYR A 112 -7.79 -6.71 -17.36
C TYR A 112 -9.29 -6.35 -17.36
N THR A 113 -9.69 -5.33 -16.60
CA THR A 113 -11.07 -4.83 -16.58
C THR A 113 -11.52 -4.34 -17.95
N LEU A 114 -10.63 -3.69 -18.72
CA LEU A 114 -10.95 -3.15 -20.03
C LEU A 114 -11.05 -4.22 -21.13
N LEU A 115 -10.10 -5.15 -21.17
CA LEU A 115 -9.93 -6.10 -22.28
C LEU A 115 -10.67 -7.43 -22.04
N VAL A 116 -10.61 -7.97 -20.83
CA VAL A 116 -11.14 -9.31 -20.50
C VAL A 116 -12.53 -9.19 -19.89
N TRP A 117 -12.67 -8.37 -18.84
CA TRP A 117 -13.94 -8.24 -18.14
C TRP A 117 -14.96 -7.46 -18.98
N LYS A 118 -14.51 -6.40 -19.65
CA LYS A 118 -15.32 -5.40 -20.37
C LYS A 118 -16.20 -4.59 -19.42
N PHE A 119 -16.38 -3.32 -19.74
CA PHE A 119 -17.12 -2.37 -18.90
C PHE A 119 -18.56 -2.80 -18.60
N ASP A 120 -19.24 -3.42 -19.55
CA ASP A 120 -20.66 -3.76 -19.40
C ASP A 120 -20.87 -4.80 -18.29
N LYS A 121 -20.00 -5.82 -18.22
CA LYS A 121 -20.01 -6.82 -17.14
C LYS A 121 -19.53 -6.25 -15.82
N PHE A 122 -18.50 -5.41 -15.85
CA PHE A 122 -18.03 -4.70 -14.66
C PHE A 122 -19.15 -3.85 -14.06
N GLN A 123 -19.90 -3.13 -14.89
CA GLN A 123 -21.01 -2.30 -14.47
C GLN A 123 -22.15 -3.14 -13.92
N GLU A 124 -22.49 -4.25 -14.57
CA GLU A 124 -23.54 -5.17 -14.10
C GLU A 124 -23.20 -5.70 -12.70
N GLU A 125 -22.01 -6.26 -12.50
CA GLU A 125 -21.58 -6.82 -11.22
C GLU A 125 -21.41 -5.75 -10.13
N THR A 126 -20.82 -4.60 -10.45
CA THR A 126 -20.63 -3.51 -9.48
C THR A 126 -21.97 -2.91 -9.03
N ASN A 127 -23.01 -3.03 -9.85
CA ASN A 127 -24.36 -2.58 -9.52
C ASN A 127 -25.21 -3.64 -8.81
N VAL A 128 -24.72 -4.87 -8.65
CA VAL A 128 -25.43 -5.91 -7.88
C VAL A 128 -25.51 -5.47 -6.42
N GLY A 129 -26.73 -5.28 -5.91
CA GLY A 129 -26.99 -4.81 -4.54
C GLY A 129 -26.85 -3.29 -4.34
N ALA A 130 -26.59 -2.52 -5.39
CA ALA A 130 -26.46 -1.06 -5.30
C ALA A 130 -27.84 -0.37 -5.36
N GLU A 131 -28.29 0.17 -4.22
CA GLU A 131 -29.56 0.91 -4.13
C GLU A 131 -29.42 2.42 -4.42
N LYS A 132 -28.31 3.06 -4.02
CA LYS A 132 -28.14 4.52 -4.10
C LYS A 132 -26.96 5.00 -4.94
N LEU A 133 -25.86 4.25 -4.98
CA LEU A 133 -24.66 4.59 -5.76
C LEU A 133 -24.44 3.52 -6.82
N ARG A 134 -24.90 3.80 -8.05
CA ARG A 134 -24.72 2.92 -9.20
C ARG A 134 -23.65 3.46 -10.13
N VAL A 135 -22.88 2.56 -10.71
CA VAL A 135 -22.01 2.86 -11.85
C VAL A 135 -22.90 3.02 -13.08
N TYR A 136 -22.94 4.23 -13.61
CA TYR A 136 -23.73 4.57 -14.80
C TYR A 136 -22.85 4.57 -16.06
N ASN A 137 -23.46 4.51 -17.24
CA ASN A 137 -22.73 4.46 -18.52
C ASN A 137 -21.80 5.66 -18.75
N TRP A 138 -22.04 6.81 -18.11
CA TRP A 138 -21.15 7.97 -18.20
C TRP A 138 -19.80 7.76 -17.49
N TRP A 139 -19.67 6.72 -16.65
CA TRP A 139 -18.39 6.30 -16.06
C TRP A 139 -17.55 5.49 -17.05
N ALA A 140 -18.13 5.02 -18.17
CA ALA A 140 -17.42 4.28 -19.20
C ALA A 140 -16.16 5.01 -19.71
N PRO A 141 -16.19 6.29 -20.10
CA PRO A 141 -14.97 7.01 -20.50
C PRO A 141 -13.95 7.15 -19.36
N LEU A 142 -14.41 7.28 -18.10
CA LEU A 142 -13.50 7.34 -16.94
C LEU A 142 -12.74 6.02 -16.77
N VAL A 143 -13.46 4.91 -16.75
CA VAL A 143 -12.88 3.58 -16.53
C VAL A 143 -12.11 3.09 -17.75
N LYS A 144 -12.59 3.37 -18.97
CA LYS A 144 -11.95 2.91 -20.20
C LYS A 144 -10.75 3.76 -20.63
N PHE A 145 -10.72 5.05 -20.27
CA PHE A 145 -9.71 5.97 -20.81
C PHE A 145 -8.99 6.77 -19.73
N VAL A 146 -9.70 7.46 -18.84
CA VAL A 146 -9.06 8.34 -17.85
C VAL A 146 -8.19 7.56 -16.86
N ILE A 147 -8.70 6.46 -16.30
CA ILE A 147 -7.96 5.66 -15.31
C ILE A 147 -6.71 5.01 -15.93
N PRO A 148 -6.77 4.28 -17.06
CA PRO A 148 -5.57 3.72 -17.68
C PRO A 148 -4.54 4.78 -18.06
N VAL A 149 -4.98 5.91 -18.65
CA VAL A 149 -4.07 7.00 -19.04
C VAL A 149 -3.40 7.62 -17.83
N ALA A 150 -4.14 7.91 -16.76
CA ALA A 150 -3.58 8.45 -15.52
C ALA A 150 -2.56 7.49 -14.90
N LEU A 151 -2.84 6.18 -14.89
CA LEU A 151 -1.90 5.17 -14.39
C LEU A 151 -0.64 5.06 -15.24
N VAL A 152 -0.76 5.16 -16.58
CA VAL A 152 0.40 5.17 -17.48
C VAL A 152 1.25 6.42 -17.22
N ILE A 153 0.62 7.58 -17.05
CA ILE A 153 1.32 8.81 -16.69
C ILE A 153 2.06 8.61 -15.37
N ILE A 154 1.36 8.21 -14.29
CA ILE A 154 1.96 7.98 -12.96
C ILE A 154 3.14 7.00 -13.03
N PHE A 155 3.02 5.92 -13.80
CA PHE A 155 4.09 4.95 -13.96
C PHE A 155 5.31 5.55 -14.66
N ILE A 156 5.11 6.33 -15.73
CA ILE A 156 6.19 7.02 -16.42
C ILE A 156 6.84 8.08 -15.52
N THR A 157 6.06 8.89 -14.79
CA THR A 157 6.60 9.90 -13.87
C THR A 157 7.28 9.27 -12.66
N GLY A 158 6.85 8.10 -12.20
CA GLY A 158 7.50 7.37 -11.11
C GLY A 158 8.82 6.72 -11.51
N LEU A 159 9.04 6.52 -12.82
CA LEU A 159 10.28 5.99 -13.40
C LEU A 159 11.31 7.08 -13.76
N MET A 160 10.87 8.31 -13.99
CA MET A 160 11.72 9.48 -14.25
C MET A 160 12.25 10.09 -12.94
#